data_AF-A0A947BSD7-F1
#
_entry.id   AF-A0A947BSD7-F1
#
_cell.length_a   1.000
_cell.length_b   1.000
_cell.length_c   1.000
_cell.angle_alpha   90.00
_cell.angle_beta   90.00
_cell.angle_gamma   90.00
#
_symmetry.space_group_name_H-M   'P 1'
#
loop_
_entity.id
_entity.type
_entity.pdbx_description
1 polymer ?
#
loop_
_entity_poly.entity_id
_entity_poly.type
_entity_poly.pdbx_seq_one_letter_code
_entity_poly.pdbx_strand_id
1 'polypeptide(L)' 'LLQTADGLVHRVVPGNYIGQNDGRIVDIDDSGIRVEELVPDGIGGFFKRTAEIGID' A
#
# COMPACT_ATOMS: atom_id res chain seq x y z
N LEU A 1 -12.96 1.01 1.88
CA LEU A 1 -12.99 0.17 0.65
C LEU A 1 -11.91 0.72 -0.25
N LEU A 2 -11.20 -0.13 -0.99
CA LEU A 2 -10.18 0.30 -1.95
C LEU A 2 -10.61 -0.14 -3.35
N GLN A 3 -10.55 0.77 -4.32
CA GLN A 3 -10.78 0.44 -5.72
C GLN A 3 -9.44 0.27 -6.44
N THR A 4 -9.28 -0.83 -7.18
CA THR A 4 -8.12 -1.08 -8.03
C THR A 4 -8.28 -0.38 -9.40
N ALA A 5 -7.19 -0.28 -10.16
CA ALA A 5 -7.19 0.42 -11.45
C ALA A 5 -8.13 -0.22 -12.50
N ASP A 6 -8.45 -1.50 -12.37
CA ASP A 6 -9.42 -2.24 -13.19
C ASP A 6 -10.87 -2.11 -12.68
N GLY A 7 -11.09 -1.34 -11.61
CA GLY A 7 -12.40 -1.00 -11.07
C GLY A 7 -12.92 -1.96 -10.00
N LEU A 8 -12.21 -3.03 -9.66
CA LEU A 8 -12.62 -3.95 -8.59
C LEU A 8 -12.52 -3.27 -7.21
N VAL A 9 -13.48 -3.56 -6.34
CA VAL A 9 -13.55 -2.99 -5.00
C VAL A 9 -13.26 -4.05 -3.95
N HIS A 10 -12.25 -3.77 -3.13
CA HIS A 10 -11.81 -4.65 -2.04
C HIS A 10 -12.08 -4.00 -0.68
N ARG A 11 -12.54 -4.79 0.30
CA ARG A 11 -12.48 -4.41 1.70
C ARG A 11 -11.09 -4.77 2.22
N VAL A 12 -10.39 -3.77 2.78
CA VAL A 12 -9.05 -3.93 3.32
C VAL A 12 -9.00 -3.48 4.78
N VAL A 13 -8.04 -4.02 5.51
CA VAL A 13 -7.73 -3.70 6.92
C VAL A 13 -6.21 -3.68 7.11
N PRO A 14 -5.69 -3.10 8.23
CA PRO A 14 -4.28 -3.21 8.57
C PRO A 14 -3.78 -4.66 8.51
N GLY A 15 -2.59 -4.83 7.92
CA GLY A 15 -1.98 -6.14 7.64
C GLY A 15 -2.29 -6.74 6.28
N ASN A 16 -3.28 -6.21 5.52
CA ASN A 16 -3.45 -6.59 4.11
C ASN A 16 -2.34 -6.00 3.23
N TYR A 17 -2.22 -6.52 2.01
CA TYR A 17 -1.23 -6.11 1.03
C TYR A 17 -1.90 -5.55 -0.22
N ILE A 18 -1.41 -4.43 -0.72
CA ILE A 18 -1.90 -3.71 -1.90
C ILE A 18 -0.73 -3.18 -2.75
N GLY A 19 -1.02 -2.77 -3.98
CA GLY A 19 -0.01 -2.23 -4.91
C GLY A 19 0.89 -3.32 -5.51
N GLN A 20 1.89 -2.89 -6.28
CA GLN A 20 2.82 -3.82 -6.99
C GLN A 20 4.09 -4.13 -6.19
N ASN A 21 4.37 -3.36 -5.13
CA ASN A 21 5.63 -3.42 -4.36
C ASN A 21 5.43 -4.07 -2.98
N ASP A 22 4.59 -5.09 -2.88
CA ASP A 22 4.26 -5.77 -1.61
C ASP A 22 3.85 -4.79 -0.49
N GLY A 23 3.06 -3.78 -0.83
CA GLY A 23 2.68 -2.69 0.07
C GLY A 23 1.78 -3.18 1.20
N ARG A 24 2.36 -3.39 2.39
CA ARG A 24 1.61 -3.80 3.58
C ARG A 24 0.92 -2.60 4.20
N ILE A 25 -0.39 -2.66 4.38
CA ILE A 25 -1.15 -1.66 5.12
C ILE A 25 -0.71 -1.68 6.58
N VAL A 26 -0.17 -0.56 7.05
CA VAL A 26 0.27 -0.38 8.43
C VAL A 26 -0.72 0.45 9.25
N ASP A 27 -1.50 1.29 8.59
CA ASP A 27 -2.51 2.13 9.24
C ASP A 27 -3.64 2.53 8.28
N ILE A 28 -4.82 2.75 8.83
CA ILE A 28 -5.98 3.32 8.11
C ILE A 28 -6.66 4.30 9.05
N ASP A 29 -6.76 5.55 8.61
CA ASP A 29 -7.41 6.64 9.32
C ASP A 29 -8.32 7.45 8.37
N ASP A 30 -8.84 8.57 8.87
CA ASP A 30 -9.73 9.45 8.09
C ASP A 30 -9.00 10.23 6.99
N SER A 31 -7.66 10.29 6.98
CA SER A 31 -6.89 10.92 5.90
C SER A 31 -6.52 9.94 4.79
N GLY A 32 -6.41 8.65 5.11
CA GLY A 32 -6.12 7.65 4.10
C GLY A 32 -5.60 6.31 4.61
N ILE A 33 -4.86 5.65 3.72
CA ILE A 33 -4.24 4.35 3.96
C ILE A 33 -2.74 4.51 3.89
N ARG A 34 -2.04 4.18 4.97
CA ARG A 34 -0.58 4.18 5.02
C ARG A 34 -0.04 2.78 4.79
N VAL A 35 0.97 2.66 3.92
CA VAL A 35 1.61 1.39 3.56
C VAL A 35 3.13 1.43 3.71
N GLU A 36 3.71 0.26 4.01
CA GLU A 36 5.14 -0.01 3.85
C GLU A 36 5.36 -0.90 2.61
N GLU A 37 6.11 -0.41 1.64
CA GLU A 37 6.45 -1.11 0.40
C GLU A 37 7.89 -1.63 0.42
N LEU A 38 8.16 -2.69 -0.33
CA LEU A 38 9.51 -3.18 -0.62
C LEU A 38 9.95 -2.66 -1.99
N VAL A 39 10.96 -1.80 -2.01
CA VAL A 39 11.47 -1.20 -3.24
C VAL A 39 12.88 -1.72 -3.52
N PRO A 40 13.18 -2.19 -4.75
CA PRO A 40 14.53 -2.59 -5.11
C PRO A 40 15.54 -1.45 -4.91
N ASP A 41 16.71 -1.76 -4.34
CA ASP A 41 17.79 -0.78 -4.16
C ASP A 41 18.70 -0.62 -5.39
N GLY A 42 18.51 -1.45 -6.42
CA GLY A 42 19.29 -1.45 -7.66
C GLY A 42 20.58 -2.28 -7.61
N ILE A 43 20.92 -2.87 -6.46
CA ILE A 43 22.12 -3.72 -6.27
C ILE A 43 21.76 -5.14 -5.76
N GLY A 44 20.49 -5.52 -5.86
CA GLY A 44 19.99 -6.86 -5.54
C GLY A 44 19.36 -6.98 -4.15
N GLY A 45 19.23 -5.88 -3.41
CA GLY A 45 18.50 -5.79 -2.15
C GLY A 45 17.18 -5.03 -2.29
N PHE A 46 16.53 -4.83 -1.14
CA PHE A 46 15.30 -4.08 -1.00
C PHE A 46 15.38 -3.18 0.22
N PHE A 47 14.74 -2.02 0.16
CA PHE A 47 14.50 -1.18 1.33
C PHE A 47 13.00 -0.93 1.50
N LYS A 48 12.61 -0.60 2.74
CA LYS A 48 11.24 -0.23 3.06
C LYS A 48 10.98 1.23 2.71
N ARG A 49 9.86 1.50 2.04
CA ARG A 49 9.38 2.85 1.74
C ARG A 49 7.97 3.03 2.29
N THR A 50 7.74 4.13 2.99
CA THR A 50 6.39 4.54 3.40
C THR A 50 5.70 5.27 2.27
N ALA A 51 4.46 4.91 1.97
CA ALA A 51 3.57 5.62 1.04
C ALA A 51 2.18 5.80 1.64
N GLU A 52 1.41 6.74 1.11
CA GLU A 52 0.05 7.07 1.55
C GLU A 52 -0.89 7.17 0.35
N ILE A 53 -2.07 6.59 0.49
CA ILE A 53 -3.19 6.71 -0.45
C ILE A 53 -4.24 7.58 0.25
N GLY A 54 -4.41 8.81 -0.24
CA GLY A 54 -5.40 9.75 0.28
C GLY A 54 -6.83 9.34 -0.08
N ILE A 55 -7.78 9.83 0.71
CA ILE A 55 -9.21 9.77 0.39
C ILE A 55 -9.57 11.05 -0.38
N ASP A 56 -9.96 10.91 -1.65
CA ASP A 56 -10.55 12.01 -2.45
C ASP A 56 -12.09 12.05 -2.30
#